data_AF-A0AAV4P0N3-F1
#
_entry.id   AF-A0AAV4P0N3-F1
#
_cell.length_a   1.000
_cell.length_b   1.000
_cell.length_c   1.000
_cell.angle_alpha   90.00
_cell.angle_beta   90.00
_cell.angle_gamma   90.00
#
_symmetry.space_group_name_H-M   'P 1'
#
loop_
_entity.id
_entity.type
_entity.pdbx_description
1 polymer ?
#
loop_
_entity_poly.entity_id
_entity_poly.type
_entity_poly.pdbx_seq_one_letter_code
_entity_poly.pdbx_strand_id
1 'polypeptide(L)'
;MQIHQNYLNIVFWNANGIKNRKIELQDFINNHSPDLLLIQESHLQKQDKFYLPNFHCFKDNRDNPLYIRAAGGTATFIKRHLPYHQISIPPLQHIEATVISLNLPNLDPIIIASIYVPVTSDPQLFTLDLESIMQLESNIIMCGDFNAHHQVWNCSTNRPRGNQLLKFANQTNLYIIAPITPTRFGYNSTSTIDLALIKNFLFPYDVTSLSEHSSDHNPIEISFKFNYILPPDNSNININWTFFTNLFIEKHAHPLPIINSANSLDLEIRNFTDDLLAAHRNASKPYNNRNDWIHPNDKKKTYQDPQQCNKRTGKFQGTPTTKPFLIGLIKTSKKPSKTIRINYERKTRRPTNRWIILEFH
;
A
#
# COMPACT_ATOMS: atom_id res chain seq x y z
N MET A 1 -3.93 13.01 -13.55
CA MET A 1 -3.32 13.91 -12.55
C MET A 1 -2.19 13.12 -11.91
N GLN A 2 -0.97 13.66 -11.87
CA GLN A 2 0.14 13.00 -11.17
C GLN A 2 -0.16 13.02 -9.67
N ILE A 3 -0.03 11.87 -9.01
CA ILE A 3 -0.27 11.73 -7.58
C ILE A 3 1.10 11.85 -6.90
N HIS A 4 1.24 12.86 -6.05
CA HIS A 4 2.41 12.99 -5.18
C HIS A 4 2.21 12.13 -3.95
N GLN A 5 3.15 11.24 -3.70
CA GLN A 5 3.24 10.46 -2.47
C GLN A 5 4.40 11.01 -1.64
N ASN A 6 4.19 11.09 -0.33
CA ASN A 6 5.17 11.66 0.62
C ASN A 6 5.84 10.58 1.47
N TYR A 7 5.40 9.33 1.34
CA TYR A 7 5.98 8.20 2.03
C TYR A 7 5.72 6.90 1.27
N LEU A 8 6.56 5.90 1.50
CA LEU A 8 6.36 4.51 1.10
C LEU A 8 6.12 3.69 2.37
N ASN A 9 4.91 3.10 2.49
CA ASN A 9 4.55 2.30 3.65
C ASN A 9 4.70 0.80 3.38
N ILE A 10 5.58 0.13 4.11
CA ILE A 10 5.84 -1.31 4.00
C ILE A 10 5.45 -1.96 5.32
N VAL A 11 4.57 -2.95 5.25
CA VAL A 11 4.29 -3.84 6.38
C VAL A 11 4.91 -5.21 6.10
N PHE A 12 5.55 -5.80 7.10
CA PHE A 12 6.01 -7.19 7.03
C PHE A 12 5.58 -7.99 8.25
N TRP A 13 5.25 -9.27 8.03
CA TRP A 13 4.63 -10.09 9.06
C TRP A 13 4.87 -11.58 8.83
N ASN A 14 5.43 -12.25 9.85
CA ASN A 14 5.39 -13.71 9.93
C ASN A 14 3.97 -14.14 10.36
N ALA A 15 3.21 -14.61 9.38
CA ALA A 15 1.79 -14.91 9.58
C ALA A 15 1.53 -16.30 10.16
N ASN A 16 2.52 -17.19 10.14
CA ASN A 16 2.37 -18.60 10.51
C ASN A 16 1.09 -19.19 9.87
N GLY A 17 0.98 -19.02 8.55
CA GLY A 17 -0.14 -19.38 7.69
C GLY A 17 -1.20 -18.28 7.51
N ILE A 18 -1.40 -17.85 6.26
CA ILE A 18 -2.37 -16.77 5.94
C ILE A 18 -3.76 -17.23 5.50
N LYS A 19 -3.94 -18.50 5.11
CA LYS A 19 -5.19 -18.97 4.47
C LYS A 19 -6.45 -18.65 5.29
N ASN A 20 -6.39 -18.91 6.59
CA ASN A 20 -7.52 -18.73 7.50
C ASN A 20 -7.59 -17.31 8.08
N ARG A 21 -6.66 -16.42 7.72
CA ARG A 21 -6.54 -15.06 8.27
C ARG A 21 -6.91 -13.98 7.25
N LYS A 22 -7.63 -14.34 6.19
CA LYS A 22 -7.94 -13.42 5.09
C LYS A 22 -8.77 -12.22 5.53
N ILE A 23 -9.79 -12.42 6.36
CA ILE A 23 -10.66 -11.34 6.84
C ILE A 23 -9.86 -10.38 7.73
N GLU A 24 -9.13 -10.93 8.69
CA GLU A 24 -8.21 -10.18 9.56
C GLU A 24 -7.21 -9.34 8.74
N LEU A 25 -6.65 -9.93 7.68
CA LEU A 25 -5.73 -9.21 6.79
C LEU A 25 -6.42 -8.11 5.96
N GLN A 26 -7.68 -8.32 5.57
CA GLN A 26 -8.45 -7.29 4.86
C GLN A 26 -8.78 -6.10 5.78
N ASP A 27 -9.16 -6.37 7.02
CA ASP A 27 -9.43 -5.32 8.02
C ASP A 27 -8.16 -4.53 8.32
N PHE A 28 -7.03 -5.23 8.51
CA PHE A 28 -5.73 -4.60 8.69
C PHE A 28 -5.36 -3.69 7.50
N ILE A 29 -5.51 -4.18 6.27
CA ILE A 29 -5.23 -3.39 5.06
C ILE A 29 -6.12 -2.15 4.98
N ASN A 30 -7.38 -2.24 5.39
CA ASN A 30 -8.28 -1.09 5.39
C ASN A 30 -7.84 -0.01 6.39
N ASN A 31 -7.36 -0.45 7.56
CA ASN A 31 -6.95 0.45 8.65
C ASN A 31 -5.58 1.11 8.39
N HIS A 32 -4.60 0.34 7.93
CA HIS A 32 -3.20 0.79 7.78
C HIS A 32 -2.84 1.19 6.34
N SER A 33 -3.64 0.75 5.36
CA SER A 33 -3.45 1.06 3.93
C SER A 33 -1.98 0.88 3.44
N PRO A 34 -1.32 -0.26 3.70
CA PRO A 34 0.08 -0.47 3.32
C PRO A 34 0.28 -0.41 1.80
N ASP A 35 1.41 0.09 1.33
CA ASP A 35 1.78 0.08 -0.09
C ASP A 35 2.32 -1.29 -0.51
N LEU A 36 3.10 -1.90 0.38
CA LEU A 36 3.59 -3.27 0.27
C LEU A 36 3.31 -4.03 1.56
N LEU A 37 2.93 -5.29 1.41
CA LEU A 37 2.74 -6.23 2.50
C LEU A 37 3.59 -7.49 2.23
N LEU A 38 4.58 -7.73 3.08
CA LEU A 38 5.58 -8.79 2.95
C LEU A 38 5.29 -9.88 3.98
N ILE A 39 4.86 -11.04 3.52
CA ILE A 39 4.45 -12.15 4.37
C ILE A 39 5.55 -13.20 4.44
N GLN A 40 5.86 -13.63 5.66
CA GLN A 40 6.68 -14.81 5.96
C GLN A 40 5.79 -15.94 6.51
N GLU A 41 6.26 -17.17 6.35
CA GLU A 41 5.50 -18.41 6.67
C GLU A 41 4.06 -18.36 6.14
N SER A 42 3.90 -18.05 4.85
CA SER A 42 2.56 -17.91 4.24
C SER A 42 1.75 -19.21 4.28
N HIS A 43 2.42 -20.37 4.29
CA HIS A 43 1.84 -21.71 4.20
C HIS A 43 0.93 -21.87 2.97
N LEU A 44 1.21 -21.12 1.90
CA LEU A 44 0.61 -21.32 0.60
C LEU A 44 1.35 -22.42 -0.15
N GLN A 45 0.60 -23.25 -0.86
CA GLN A 45 1.09 -24.23 -1.83
C GLN A 45 0.97 -23.66 -3.23
N LYS A 46 1.63 -24.30 -4.20
CA LYS A 46 1.67 -23.83 -5.59
C LYS A 46 0.27 -23.58 -6.19
N GLN A 47 -0.68 -24.47 -5.91
CA GLN A 47 -2.06 -24.41 -6.38
C GLN A 47 -2.95 -23.42 -5.63
N ASP A 48 -2.52 -22.94 -4.46
CA ASP A 48 -3.33 -22.02 -3.68
C ASP A 48 -3.37 -20.64 -4.32
N LYS A 49 -4.60 -20.16 -4.50
CA LYS A 49 -4.88 -18.81 -4.97
C LYS A 49 -5.28 -17.93 -3.79
N PHE A 50 -4.45 -16.94 -3.48
CA PHE A 50 -4.72 -15.98 -2.41
C PHE A 50 -4.74 -14.56 -2.98
N TYR A 51 -5.91 -13.93 -2.97
CA TYR A 51 -6.12 -12.60 -3.56
C TYR A 51 -6.59 -11.60 -2.52
N LEU A 52 -5.94 -10.43 -2.53
CA LEU A 52 -6.33 -9.24 -1.78
C LEU A 52 -6.75 -8.15 -2.78
N PRO A 53 -7.88 -7.44 -2.55
CA PRO A 53 -8.31 -6.35 -3.43
C PRO A 53 -7.22 -5.29 -3.58
N ASN A 54 -7.02 -4.77 -4.79
CA ASN A 54 -6.03 -3.73 -5.13
C ASN A 54 -4.55 -4.12 -4.98
N PHE A 55 -4.24 -5.39 -4.69
CA PHE A 55 -2.88 -5.90 -4.67
C PHE A 55 -2.63 -6.87 -5.83
N HIS A 56 -1.37 -6.96 -6.24
CA HIS A 56 -0.80 -8.12 -6.93
C HIS A 56 0.01 -8.94 -5.94
N CYS A 57 -0.01 -10.26 -6.10
CA CYS A 57 0.59 -11.22 -5.19
C CYS A 57 1.67 -12.00 -5.92
N PHE A 58 2.89 -11.95 -5.39
CA PHE A 58 4.01 -12.81 -5.74
C PHE A 58 4.27 -13.72 -4.56
N LYS A 59 4.60 -14.99 -4.82
CA LYS A 59 4.87 -15.95 -3.76
C LYS A 59 5.92 -16.95 -4.17
N ASP A 60 6.75 -17.31 -3.21
CA ASP A 60 7.65 -18.45 -3.30
C ASP A 60 7.26 -19.46 -2.23
N ASN A 61 6.97 -20.69 -2.65
CA ASN A 61 6.44 -21.72 -1.76
C ASN A 61 7.55 -22.72 -1.48
N ARG A 62 7.65 -23.19 -0.24
CA ARG A 62 8.52 -24.32 0.09
C ARG A 62 7.98 -25.57 -0.60
N ASP A 63 8.60 -25.97 -1.71
CA ASP A 63 8.32 -27.24 -2.37
C ASP A 63 8.98 -28.36 -1.55
N ASN A 64 8.22 -29.02 -0.69
CA ASN A 64 8.70 -30.22 -0.01
C ASN A 64 7.71 -31.39 -0.19
N PRO A 65 8.06 -32.40 -1.00
CA PRO A 65 7.20 -33.56 -1.26
C PRO A 65 7.03 -34.48 -0.02
N LEU A 66 7.83 -34.30 1.04
CA LEU A 66 7.75 -35.10 2.27
C LEU A 66 6.75 -34.54 3.30
N TYR A 67 6.35 -33.28 3.20
CA TYR A 67 5.36 -32.70 4.11
C TYR A 67 3.95 -32.81 3.52
N ILE A 68 3.06 -33.51 4.24
CA ILE A 68 1.63 -33.58 3.93
C ILE A 68 0.95 -32.20 4.12
N ARG A 69 1.57 -31.29 4.89
CA ARG A 69 1.03 -29.97 5.24
C ARG A 69 1.92 -28.85 4.70
N ALA A 70 1.29 -27.75 4.27
CA ALA A 70 2.01 -26.55 3.86
C ALA A 70 2.78 -25.95 5.04
N ALA A 71 4.03 -25.55 4.81
CA ALA A 71 4.93 -24.95 5.81
C ALA A 71 5.89 -23.97 5.11
N GLY A 72 6.38 -22.97 5.84
CA GLY A 72 7.25 -21.92 5.27
C GLY A 72 6.57 -21.15 4.12
N GLY A 73 7.40 -20.71 3.17
CA GLY A 73 7.03 -19.91 2.02
C GLY A 73 6.86 -18.43 2.35
N THR A 74 7.19 -17.59 1.38
CA THR A 74 7.05 -16.13 1.48
C THR A 74 6.07 -15.62 0.43
N ALA A 75 5.47 -14.47 0.69
CA ALA A 75 4.67 -13.77 -0.30
C ALA A 75 4.90 -12.26 -0.21
N THR A 76 4.76 -11.57 -1.34
CA THR A 76 4.80 -10.12 -1.44
C THR A 76 3.52 -9.66 -2.12
N PHE A 77 2.76 -8.84 -1.41
CA PHE A 77 1.62 -8.12 -1.95
C PHE A 77 2.02 -6.68 -2.21
N ILE A 78 1.85 -6.21 -3.44
CA ILE A 78 2.12 -4.82 -3.84
C ILE A 78 0.87 -4.15 -4.39
N LYS A 79 0.60 -2.90 -3.99
CA LYS A 79 -0.53 -2.12 -4.54
C LYS A 79 -0.38 -1.98 -6.06
N ARG A 80 -1.47 -2.25 -6.79
CA ARG A 80 -1.49 -2.34 -8.27
C ARG A 80 -1.04 -1.08 -9.01
N HIS A 81 -1.20 0.08 -8.39
CA HIS A 81 -0.86 1.36 -9.03
C HIS A 81 0.63 1.71 -8.89
N LEU A 82 1.39 0.98 -8.06
CA LEU A 82 2.83 1.18 -7.95
C LEU A 82 3.52 0.61 -9.19
N PRO A 83 4.51 1.31 -9.76
CA PRO A 83 5.32 0.77 -10.83
C PRO A 83 6.31 -0.26 -10.26
N TYR A 84 6.18 -1.51 -10.68
CA TYR A 84 7.04 -2.59 -10.23
C TYR A 84 7.23 -3.64 -11.34
N HIS A 85 8.22 -4.50 -11.19
CA HIS A 85 8.35 -5.72 -11.98
C HIS A 85 8.74 -6.92 -11.10
N GLN A 86 8.34 -8.10 -11.55
CA GLN A 86 8.73 -9.36 -10.91
C GLN A 86 10.19 -9.66 -11.26
N ILE A 87 10.97 -10.09 -10.26
CA ILE A 87 12.33 -10.57 -10.46
C ILE A 87 12.38 -12.07 -10.22
N SER A 88 13.05 -12.78 -11.12
CA SER A 88 13.45 -14.17 -10.89
C SER A 88 14.79 -14.17 -10.18
N ILE A 89 14.84 -14.81 -9.02
CA ILE A 89 16.08 -14.98 -8.26
C ILE A 89 16.65 -16.39 -8.46
N PRO A 90 17.98 -16.57 -8.33
CA PRO A 90 18.58 -17.89 -8.24
C PRO A 90 17.98 -18.69 -7.07
N PRO A 91 18.02 -20.03 -7.12
CA PRO A 91 17.63 -20.86 -5.98
C PRO A 91 18.45 -20.52 -4.74
N LEU A 92 17.76 -20.18 -3.65
CA LEU A 92 18.35 -19.90 -2.35
C LEU A 92 18.39 -21.18 -1.51
N GLN A 93 19.43 -21.39 -0.70
CA GLN A 93 19.64 -22.65 0.03
C GLN A 93 19.32 -22.57 1.52
N HIS A 94 19.45 -21.38 2.09
CA HIS A 94 19.43 -21.11 3.53
C HIS A 94 18.34 -20.13 3.92
N ILE A 95 17.76 -19.38 2.96
CA ILE A 95 16.64 -18.48 3.20
C ILE A 95 15.53 -18.74 2.18
N GLU A 96 14.33 -18.30 2.53
CA GLU A 96 13.20 -18.23 1.61
C GLU A 96 12.92 -16.77 1.31
N ALA A 97 12.71 -16.44 0.03
CA ALA A 97 12.51 -15.07 -0.37
C ALA A 97 11.52 -14.91 -1.53
N THR A 98 10.70 -13.88 -1.43
CA THR A 98 9.94 -13.36 -2.57
C THR A 98 10.46 -11.98 -2.87
N VAL A 99 10.96 -11.76 -4.09
CA VAL A 99 11.65 -10.54 -4.49
C VAL A 99 10.92 -9.87 -5.64
N ILE A 100 10.78 -8.55 -5.55
CA ILE A 100 10.31 -7.68 -6.63
C ILE A 100 11.26 -6.49 -6.76
N SER A 101 11.18 -5.79 -7.89
CA SER A 101 11.76 -4.46 -8.02
C SER A 101 10.68 -3.41 -8.14
N LEU A 102 10.75 -2.41 -7.27
CA LEU A 102 9.92 -1.23 -7.25
C LEU A 102 10.62 -0.11 -8.03
N ASN A 103 9.94 0.41 -9.06
CA ASN A 103 10.51 1.32 -10.04
C ASN A 103 9.84 2.70 -9.94
N LEU A 104 10.03 3.38 -8.81
CA LEU A 104 9.44 4.70 -8.58
C LEU A 104 10.05 5.75 -9.54
N PRO A 105 9.24 6.63 -10.15
CA PRO A 105 9.77 7.70 -11.01
C PRO A 105 10.76 8.59 -10.27
N ASN A 106 11.87 8.90 -10.96
CA ASN A 106 12.99 9.71 -10.44
C ASN A 106 13.80 9.06 -9.32
N LEU A 107 13.66 7.74 -9.12
CA LEU A 107 14.54 6.94 -8.26
C LEU A 107 15.10 5.78 -9.07
N ASP A 108 16.32 5.36 -8.73
CA ASP A 108 16.86 4.10 -9.22
C ASP A 108 16.02 2.92 -8.68
N PRO A 109 15.94 1.79 -9.41
CA PRO A 109 15.18 0.62 -8.99
C PRO A 109 15.51 0.18 -7.56
N ILE A 110 14.47 -0.20 -6.81
CA ILE A 110 14.59 -0.62 -5.42
C ILE A 110 14.15 -2.08 -5.32
N ILE A 111 15.06 -2.95 -4.90
CA ILE A 111 14.73 -4.34 -4.61
C ILE A 111 14.00 -4.41 -3.29
N ILE A 112 12.79 -4.97 -3.32
CA ILE A 112 12.03 -5.31 -2.12
C ILE A 112 12.00 -6.82 -1.99
N ALA A 113 12.44 -7.34 -0.85
CA ALA A 113 12.40 -8.76 -0.56
C ALA A 113 11.65 -9.05 0.75
N SER A 114 10.67 -9.95 0.69
CA SER A 114 10.14 -10.64 1.86
C SER A 114 11.07 -11.80 2.20
N ILE A 115 11.75 -11.76 3.35
CA ILE A 115 12.76 -12.74 3.76
C ILE A 115 12.25 -13.57 4.94
N TYR A 116 12.40 -14.89 4.85
CA TYR A 116 12.29 -15.78 5.99
C TYR A 116 13.56 -16.60 6.11
N VAL A 117 14.21 -16.56 7.27
CA VAL A 117 15.36 -17.42 7.58
C VAL A 117 14.88 -18.55 8.49
N PRO A 118 14.72 -19.78 7.98
CA PRO A 118 14.29 -20.91 8.79
C PRO A 118 15.20 -21.12 10.01
N VAL A 119 14.62 -21.48 11.15
CA VAL A 119 15.38 -21.80 12.36
C VAL A 119 16.41 -22.92 12.14
N THR A 120 16.14 -23.83 11.19
CA THR A 120 17.00 -24.95 10.80
C THR A 120 18.17 -24.56 9.91
N SER A 121 18.17 -23.34 9.35
CA SER A 121 19.25 -22.88 8.46
C SER A 121 20.54 -22.64 9.23
N ASP A 122 21.67 -22.96 8.59
CA ASP A 122 23.00 -22.76 9.15
C ASP A 122 23.21 -21.28 9.51
N PRO A 123 23.50 -20.95 10.79
CA PRO A 123 23.74 -19.59 11.25
C PRO A 123 24.88 -18.84 10.54
N GLN A 124 25.79 -19.53 9.85
CA GLN A 124 26.94 -18.94 9.16
C GLN A 124 26.71 -18.72 7.66
N LEU A 125 25.84 -19.52 7.03
CA LEU A 125 25.73 -19.57 5.56
C LEU A 125 24.57 -18.77 4.99
N PHE A 126 23.54 -18.44 5.78
CA PHE A 126 22.37 -17.69 5.30
C PHE A 126 22.70 -16.32 4.70
N THR A 127 23.84 -15.73 5.06
CA THR A 127 24.30 -14.45 4.51
C THR A 127 24.76 -14.55 3.05
N LEU A 128 25.11 -15.74 2.55
CA LEU A 128 25.45 -15.96 1.14
C LEU A 128 24.24 -15.72 0.23
N ASP A 129 23.05 -16.15 0.69
CA ASP A 129 21.80 -15.91 -0.02
C ASP A 129 21.39 -14.43 0.04
N LEU A 130 21.59 -13.78 1.20
CA LEU A 130 21.37 -12.33 1.33
C LEU A 130 22.28 -11.54 0.39
N GLU A 131 23.55 -11.92 0.29
CA GLU A 131 24.51 -11.30 -0.63
C GLU A 131 24.07 -11.47 -2.09
N SER A 132 23.53 -12.64 -2.46
CA SER A 132 23.00 -12.89 -3.80
C SER A 132 21.83 -11.96 -4.15
N ILE A 133 20.94 -11.67 -3.19
CA ILE A 133 19.85 -10.69 -3.36
C ILE A 133 20.42 -9.26 -3.47
N MET A 134 21.44 -8.93 -2.68
CA MET A 134 22.08 -7.61 -2.70
C MET A 134 22.83 -7.28 -4.00
N GLN A 135 23.15 -8.29 -4.80
CA GLN A 135 23.78 -8.11 -6.11
C GLN A 135 22.79 -7.76 -7.23
N LEU A 136 21.49 -7.83 -6.96
CA LEU A 136 20.45 -7.54 -7.97
C LEU A 136 20.42 -6.05 -8.35
N GLU A 137 20.52 -5.15 -7.38
CA GLU A 137 20.52 -3.70 -7.58
C GLU A 137 21.28 -2.96 -6.49
N SER A 138 21.49 -1.65 -6.68
CA SER A 138 22.15 -0.79 -5.69
C SER A 138 21.27 -0.48 -4.47
N ASN A 139 19.96 -0.30 -4.66
CA ASN A 139 19.02 0.03 -3.58
C ASN A 139 18.26 -1.21 -3.14
N ILE A 140 18.36 -1.55 -1.86
CA ILE A 140 17.81 -2.80 -1.32
C ILE A 140 17.01 -2.53 -0.05
N ILE A 141 15.85 -3.16 0.05
CA ILE A 141 15.01 -3.26 1.25
C ILE A 141 14.63 -4.74 1.43
N MET A 142 15.23 -5.41 2.41
CA MET A 142 14.92 -6.79 2.77
C MET A 142 14.23 -6.80 4.14
N CYS A 143 12.98 -7.25 4.21
CA CYS A 143 12.24 -7.28 5.48
C CYS A 143 11.70 -8.68 5.76
N GLY A 144 11.62 -9.04 7.04
CA GLY A 144 10.94 -10.24 7.48
C GLY A 144 11.57 -10.85 8.72
N ASP A 145 11.33 -12.14 8.92
CA ASP A 145 11.77 -12.90 10.08
C ASP A 145 13.15 -13.53 9.82
N PHE A 146 14.17 -12.98 10.48
CA PHE A 146 15.55 -13.44 10.37
C PHE A 146 15.90 -14.52 11.40
N ASN A 147 15.03 -14.81 12.37
CA ASN A 147 15.31 -15.69 13.50
C ASN A 147 16.69 -15.42 14.15
N ALA A 148 17.12 -14.16 14.14
CA ALA A 148 18.45 -13.72 14.52
C ALA A 148 18.37 -12.91 15.81
N HIS A 149 18.90 -13.47 16.91
CA HIS A 149 18.85 -12.82 18.22
C HIS A 149 20.15 -12.06 18.52
N HIS A 150 20.03 -10.75 18.73
CA HIS A 150 21.13 -9.90 19.17
C HIS A 150 20.63 -8.70 19.99
N GLN A 151 21.41 -8.29 20.98
CA GLN A 151 21.08 -7.18 21.89
C GLN A 151 21.00 -5.82 21.19
N VAL A 152 21.69 -5.63 20.06
CA VAL A 152 21.64 -4.39 19.25
C VAL A 152 20.23 -4.05 18.80
N TRP A 153 19.38 -5.06 18.57
CA TRP A 153 17.97 -4.87 18.24
C TRP A 153 17.05 -5.39 19.35
N ASN A 154 17.45 -5.22 20.62
CA ASN A 154 16.60 -5.46 21.80
C ASN A 154 16.25 -6.93 22.10
N CYS A 155 16.99 -7.91 21.59
CA CYS A 155 16.91 -9.27 22.14
C CYS A 155 17.65 -9.39 23.48
N SER A 156 17.22 -10.34 24.32
CA SER A 156 17.84 -10.60 25.63
C SER A 156 19.22 -11.23 25.55
N THR A 157 19.53 -11.94 24.46
CA THR A 157 20.79 -12.68 24.27
C THR A 157 21.32 -12.51 22.86
N ASN A 158 22.65 -12.60 22.73
CA ASN A 158 23.32 -12.71 21.44
C ASN A 158 23.42 -14.20 21.08
N ARG A 159 23.03 -14.54 19.85
CA ARG A 159 23.14 -15.91 19.30
C ARG A 159 24.01 -15.90 18.05
N PRO A 160 24.59 -17.06 17.63
CA PRO A 160 25.47 -17.12 16.47
C PRO A 160 24.90 -16.46 15.21
N ARG A 161 23.61 -16.68 14.91
CA ARG A 161 22.93 -16.08 13.76
C ARG A 161 22.85 -14.55 13.86
N GLY A 162 22.55 -14.02 15.05
CA GLY A 162 22.52 -12.56 15.28
C GLY A 162 23.91 -11.93 15.18
N ASN A 163 24.94 -12.58 15.73
CA ASN A 163 26.32 -12.12 15.58
C ASN A 163 26.75 -12.08 14.11
N GLN A 164 26.40 -13.14 13.36
CA GLN A 164 26.72 -13.22 11.93
C GLN A 164 25.96 -12.18 11.11
N LEU A 165 24.67 -11.95 11.39
CA LEU A 165 23.88 -10.92 10.72
C LEU A 165 24.48 -9.51 10.94
N LEU A 166 24.83 -9.18 12.18
CA LEU A 166 25.42 -7.88 12.51
C LEU A 166 26.79 -7.71 11.83
N LYS A 167 27.63 -8.75 11.87
CA LYS A 167 28.93 -8.74 11.19
C LYS A 167 28.77 -8.51 9.69
N PHE A 168 27.87 -9.28 9.05
CA PHE A 168 27.56 -9.16 7.63
C PHE A 168 27.06 -7.76 7.28
N ALA A 169 26.15 -7.20 8.08
CA ALA A 169 25.62 -5.87 7.86
C ALA A 169 26.71 -4.79 7.88
N ASN A 170 27.62 -4.86 8.87
CA ASN A 170 28.76 -3.95 8.96
C ASN A 170 29.73 -4.09 7.79
N GLN A 171 29.98 -5.32 7.31
CA GLN A 171 30.89 -5.57 6.18
C GLN A 171 30.33 -5.12 4.83
N THR A 172 29.01 -5.10 4.71
CA THR A 172 28.31 -4.83 3.44
C THR A 172 27.60 -3.46 3.40
N ASN A 173 27.79 -2.65 4.44
CA ASN A 173 27.13 -1.36 4.65
C ASN A 173 25.59 -1.45 4.60
N LEU A 174 25.03 -2.52 5.19
CA LEU A 174 23.60 -2.63 5.44
C LEU A 174 23.25 -1.97 6.77
N TYR A 175 22.13 -1.26 6.76
CA TYR A 175 21.51 -0.74 7.96
C TYR A 175 20.45 -1.71 8.45
N ILE A 176 20.51 -2.06 9.74
CA ILE A 176 19.50 -2.89 10.39
C ILE A 176 18.52 -1.97 11.10
N ILE A 177 17.25 -2.03 10.71
CA ILE A 177 16.15 -1.34 11.34
C ILE A 177 15.32 -2.37 12.11
N ALA A 178 15.05 -2.05 13.37
CA ALA A 178 14.22 -2.85 14.26
C ALA A 178 13.29 -1.93 15.06
N PRO A 179 12.06 -2.36 15.36
CA PRO A 179 11.21 -1.64 16.29
C PRO A 179 11.79 -1.69 17.71
N ILE A 180 11.42 -0.70 18.53
CA ILE A 180 11.83 -0.64 19.94
C ILE A 180 11.12 -1.68 20.81
N THR A 181 9.95 -2.14 20.39
CA THR A 181 9.15 -3.16 21.07
C THR A 181 9.37 -4.55 20.48
N PRO A 182 9.18 -5.63 21.26
CA PRO A 182 9.33 -6.99 20.76
C PRO A 182 8.38 -7.30 19.60
N THR A 183 8.82 -8.17 18.70
CA THR A 183 8.08 -8.53 17.48
C THR A 183 7.48 -9.94 17.56
N ARG A 184 8.08 -10.82 18.35
CA ARG A 184 7.64 -12.20 18.58
C ARG A 184 7.39 -12.45 20.06
N PHE A 185 6.29 -13.14 20.36
CA PHE A 185 5.84 -13.48 21.70
C PHE A 185 5.67 -15.01 21.83
N GLY A 186 6.67 -15.65 22.44
CA GLY A 186 6.55 -17.02 22.92
C GLY A 186 5.85 -17.09 24.27
N TYR A 187 5.53 -18.32 24.71
CA TYR A 187 4.78 -18.54 25.97
C TYR A 187 5.40 -17.84 27.19
N ASN A 188 6.75 -17.85 27.30
CA ASN A 188 7.50 -17.24 28.41
C ASN A 188 8.67 -16.36 27.91
N SER A 189 8.61 -15.86 26.68
CA SER A 189 9.74 -15.14 26.09
C SER A 189 9.30 -14.16 25.03
N THR A 190 10.00 -13.04 24.90
CA THR A 190 9.82 -12.11 23.80
C THR A 190 11.14 -11.89 23.07
N SER A 191 11.06 -11.57 21.78
CA SER A 191 12.23 -11.24 20.98
C SER A 191 11.87 -10.30 19.83
N THR A 192 12.85 -9.51 19.41
CA THR A 192 12.77 -8.69 18.20
C THR A 192 13.61 -9.38 17.14
N ILE A 193 12.97 -10.16 16.27
CA ILE A 193 13.67 -10.95 15.22
C ILE A 193 13.14 -10.67 13.82
N ASP A 194 12.04 -9.92 13.75
CA ASP A 194 11.48 -9.38 12.53
C ASP A 194 12.17 -8.04 12.28
N LEU A 195 13.02 -7.99 11.25
CA LEU A 195 13.95 -6.88 10.99
C LEU A 195 13.80 -6.38 9.55
N ALA A 196 14.27 -5.16 9.30
CA ALA A 196 14.48 -4.64 7.96
C ALA A 196 15.97 -4.35 7.73
N LEU A 197 16.55 -4.88 6.64
CA LEU A 197 17.92 -4.63 6.20
C LEU A 197 17.88 -3.71 4.98
N ILE A 198 18.54 -2.56 5.07
CA ILE A 198 18.46 -1.49 4.08
C ILE A 198 19.84 -1.18 3.50
N LYS A 199 19.94 -1.07 2.18
CA LYS A 199 21.13 -0.58 1.46
C LYS A 199 20.76 0.58 0.55
N ASN A 200 21.52 1.68 0.65
CA ASN A 200 21.39 2.87 -0.21
C ASN A 200 19.98 3.50 -0.28
N PHE A 201 19.07 3.15 0.64
CA PHE A 201 17.70 3.65 0.71
C PHE A 201 17.38 4.22 2.10
N LEU A 202 18.23 5.13 2.59
CA LEU A 202 18.08 5.73 3.91
C LEU A 202 17.37 7.08 3.87
N PHE A 203 16.07 7.04 3.62
CA PHE A 203 15.20 8.19 3.88
C PHE A 203 14.79 8.24 5.37
N PRO A 204 14.37 9.40 5.90
CA PRO A 204 13.76 9.45 7.23
C PRO A 204 12.62 8.45 7.33
N TYR A 205 12.52 7.71 8.43
CA TYR A 205 11.53 6.65 8.57
C TYR A 205 10.91 6.61 9.96
N ASP A 206 9.71 6.07 10.05
CA ASP A 206 9.13 5.59 11.29
C ASP A 206 9.04 4.06 11.24
N VAL A 207 9.26 3.38 12.37
CA VAL A 207 9.12 1.91 12.48
C VAL A 207 8.39 1.54 13.77
N THR A 208 7.36 0.70 13.65
CA THR A 208 6.51 0.28 14.76
C THR A 208 6.16 -1.20 14.67
N SER A 209 6.21 -1.90 15.80
CA SER A 209 5.61 -3.23 15.94
C SER A 209 4.15 -3.04 16.37
N LEU A 210 3.22 -3.57 15.57
CA LEU A 210 1.79 -3.43 15.78
C LEU A 210 1.30 -4.64 16.57
N SER A 211 0.72 -4.41 17.76
CA SER A 211 0.13 -5.48 18.59
C SER A 211 -1.24 -5.90 18.04
N GLU A 212 -1.26 -6.25 16.76
CA GLU A 212 -2.41 -6.66 15.98
C GLU A 212 -2.13 -8.04 15.39
N HIS A 213 -3.18 -8.68 14.89
CA HIS A 213 -3.17 -10.04 14.35
C HIS A 213 -3.10 -11.18 15.36
N SER A 214 -3.42 -12.38 14.86
CA SER A 214 -3.56 -13.60 15.66
C SER A 214 -2.34 -14.55 15.58
N SER A 215 -1.21 -14.09 15.03
CA SER A 215 0.06 -14.84 15.01
C SER A 215 0.83 -14.62 16.33
N ASP A 216 1.81 -15.47 16.62
CA ASP A 216 2.79 -15.22 17.70
C ASP A 216 3.81 -14.14 17.34
N HIS A 217 3.75 -13.63 16.10
CA HIS A 217 4.45 -12.45 15.64
C HIS A 217 3.49 -11.28 15.37
N ASN A 218 3.92 -10.09 15.77
CA ASN A 218 3.31 -8.81 15.44
C ASN A 218 3.75 -8.38 14.03
N PRO A 219 2.86 -7.80 13.20
CA PRO A 219 3.29 -7.09 12.00
C PRO A 219 4.15 -5.90 12.35
N ILE A 220 5.14 -5.64 11.51
CA ILE A 220 6.01 -4.47 11.62
C ILE A 220 5.68 -3.54 10.47
N GLU A 221 5.37 -2.30 10.81
CA GLU A 221 5.13 -1.23 9.84
C GLU A 221 6.36 -0.33 9.79
N ILE A 222 6.87 -0.09 8.58
CA ILE A 222 7.94 0.87 8.31
C ILE A 222 7.51 1.84 7.21
N SER A 223 7.55 3.13 7.53
CA SER A 223 7.16 4.20 6.63
C SER A 223 8.36 5.08 6.31
N PHE A 224 8.88 4.98 5.09
CA PHE A 224 9.96 5.84 4.58
C PHE A 224 9.39 7.13 4.03
N LYS A 225 9.82 8.28 4.57
CA LYS A 225 9.33 9.63 4.24
C LYS A 225 10.18 10.26 3.15
N PHE A 226 9.67 10.23 1.93
CA PHE A 226 10.28 10.88 0.77
C PHE A 226 9.23 11.16 -0.30
N ASN A 227 9.50 12.16 -1.14
CA ASN A 227 8.58 12.52 -2.20
C ASN A 227 8.86 11.69 -3.45
N TYR A 228 7.84 11.01 -3.96
CA TYR A 228 7.88 10.41 -5.27
C TYR A 228 6.56 10.65 -6.01
N ILE A 229 6.66 10.64 -7.34
CA ILE A 229 5.51 10.90 -8.21
C ILE A 229 5.06 9.57 -8.76
N LEU A 230 3.82 9.20 -8.52
CA LEU A 230 3.26 8.03 -9.18
C LEU A 230 2.98 8.35 -10.65
N PRO A 231 3.20 7.39 -11.56
CA PRO A 231 2.73 7.53 -12.92
C PRO A 231 1.20 7.76 -12.90
N PRO A 232 0.64 8.52 -13.86
CA PRO A 232 -0.79 8.68 -13.96
C PRO A 232 -1.43 7.29 -14.04
N ASP A 233 -2.44 7.05 -13.20
CA ASP A 233 -3.21 5.81 -13.28
C ASP A 233 -3.94 5.79 -14.63
N ASN A 234 -3.43 4.96 -15.54
CA ASN A 234 -3.99 4.73 -16.88
C ASN A 234 -5.09 3.66 -16.84
N SER A 235 -5.51 3.18 -15.67
CA SER A 235 -6.68 2.33 -15.61
C SER A 235 -7.88 3.12 -16.15
N ASN A 236 -8.53 2.58 -17.18
CA ASN A 236 -9.83 3.09 -17.60
C ASN A 236 -10.79 2.78 -16.45
N ILE A 237 -10.97 3.72 -15.54
CA ILE A 237 -11.91 3.59 -14.43
C ILE A 237 -13.24 4.13 -14.91
N ASN A 238 -14.27 3.29 -14.90
CA ASN A 238 -15.64 3.77 -15.03
C ASN A 238 -16.12 4.16 -13.63
N ILE A 239 -16.18 5.47 -13.38
CA ILE A 239 -16.68 6.01 -12.11
C ILE A 239 -18.20 6.16 -12.25
N ASN A 240 -18.95 5.50 -11.39
CA ASN A 240 -20.37 5.80 -11.23
C ASN A 240 -20.51 7.11 -10.46
N TRP A 241 -20.50 8.23 -11.19
CA TRP A 241 -20.58 9.58 -10.62
C TRP A 241 -21.81 9.80 -9.75
N THR A 242 -22.94 9.18 -10.07
CA THR A 242 -24.16 9.27 -9.24
C THR A 242 -23.94 8.61 -7.89
N PHE A 243 -23.36 7.41 -7.87
CA PHE A 243 -23.07 6.69 -6.64
C PHE A 243 -21.98 7.38 -5.81
N PHE A 244 -20.91 7.89 -6.46
CA PHE A 244 -19.90 8.74 -5.82
C PHE A 244 -20.54 9.92 -5.11
N THR A 245 -21.40 10.64 -5.83
CA THR A 245 -22.04 11.86 -5.35
C THR A 245 -22.95 11.54 -4.16
N ASN A 246 -23.72 10.44 -4.22
CA ASN A 246 -24.58 10.04 -3.11
C ASN A 246 -23.77 9.67 -1.86
N LEU A 247 -22.71 8.86 -1.99
CA LEU A 247 -21.84 8.49 -0.87
C LEU A 247 -21.21 9.72 -0.20
N PHE A 248 -20.74 10.66 -1.03
CA PHE A 248 -20.09 11.87 -0.52
C PHE A 248 -21.08 12.83 0.13
N ILE A 249 -22.27 13.01 -0.48
CA ILE A 249 -23.32 13.88 0.06
C ILE A 249 -23.90 13.31 1.36
N GLU A 250 -24.14 11.99 1.45
CA GLU A 250 -24.65 11.36 2.67
C GLU A 250 -23.69 11.58 3.84
N LYS A 251 -22.38 11.45 3.61
CA LYS A 251 -21.37 11.62 4.64
C LYS A 251 -21.19 13.08 5.10
N HIS A 252 -21.41 14.03 4.20
CA HIS A 252 -21.33 15.47 4.47
C HIS A 252 -22.70 16.18 4.47
N ALA A 253 -23.77 15.46 4.82
CA ALA A 253 -25.12 16.03 4.91
C ALA A 253 -25.29 17.01 6.09
N HIS A 254 -24.33 17.04 7.01
CA HIS A 254 -24.32 17.91 8.18
C HIS A 254 -23.46 19.16 7.94
N PRO A 255 -23.76 20.29 8.63
CA PRO A 255 -22.94 21.50 8.54
C PRO A 255 -21.50 21.20 8.92
N LEU A 256 -20.54 21.81 8.21
CA LEU A 256 -19.12 21.70 8.54
C LEU A 256 -18.89 22.11 10.00
N PRO A 257 -17.99 21.41 10.72
CA PRO A 257 -17.66 21.75 12.09
C PRO A 257 -17.07 23.17 12.17
N ILE A 258 -17.27 23.84 13.30
CA ILE A 258 -16.68 25.16 13.54
C ILE A 258 -15.18 24.98 13.77
N ILE A 259 -14.37 25.52 12.86
CA ILE A 259 -12.90 25.41 12.90
C ILE A 259 -12.32 26.58 13.70
N ASN A 260 -11.71 26.28 14.85
CA ASN A 260 -11.20 27.29 15.80
C ASN A 260 -9.67 27.29 15.96
N SER A 261 -8.95 26.40 15.26
CA SER A 261 -7.48 26.32 15.32
C SER A 261 -6.87 25.78 14.01
N ALA A 262 -5.58 26.03 13.81
CA ALA A 262 -4.84 25.46 12.67
C ALA A 262 -4.82 23.92 12.69
N ASN A 263 -4.63 23.31 13.87
CA ASN A 263 -4.65 21.85 14.00
C ASN A 263 -6.01 21.24 13.65
N SER A 264 -7.11 21.90 14.04
CA SER A 264 -8.46 21.46 13.66
C SER A 264 -8.72 21.63 12.17
N LEU A 265 -8.10 22.63 11.52
CA LEU A 265 -8.20 22.81 10.08
C LEU A 265 -7.47 21.69 9.33
N ASP A 266 -6.23 21.38 9.72
CA ASP A 266 -5.44 20.32 9.10
C ASP A 266 -6.07 18.95 9.28
N LEU A 267 -6.65 18.68 10.46
CA LEU A 267 -7.41 17.45 10.71
C LEU A 267 -8.64 17.36 9.81
N GLU A 268 -9.40 18.44 9.66
CA GLU A 268 -10.59 18.46 8.81
C GLU A 268 -10.24 18.30 7.32
N ILE A 269 -9.13 18.90 6.87
CA ILE A 269 -8.62 18.72 5.50
C ILE A 269 -8.25 17.26 5.26
N ARG A 270 -7.58 16.60 6.21
CA ARG A 270 -7.26 15.17 6.11
C ARG A 270 -8.52 14.33 6.03
N ASN A 271 -9.46 14.51 6.97
CA ASN A 271 -10.73 13.78 6.99
C ASN A 271 -11.50 13.92 5.68
N PHE A 272 -11.64 15.16 5.18
CA PHE A 272 -12.32 15.42 3.91
C PHE A 272 -11.61 14.76 2.72
N THR A 273 -10.28 14.77 2.71
CA THR A 273 -9.47 14.12 1.66
C THR A 273 -9.65 12.60 1.70
N ASP A 274 -9.63 12.01 2.89
CA ASP A 274 -9.84 10.58 3.08
C ASP A 274 -11.24 10.15 2.65
N ASP A 275 -12.26 10.95 2.98
CA ASP A 275 -13.65 10.72 2.60
C ASP A 275 -13.85 10.78 1.08
N LEU A 276 -13.21 11.76 0.43
CA LEU A 276 -13.23 11.90 -1.02
C LEU A 276 -12.55 10.72 -1.70
N LEU A 277 -11.39 10.27 -1.19
CA LEU A 277 -10.68 9.12 -1.71
C LEU A 277 -11.47 7.82 -1.48
N ALA A 278 -12.12 7.66 -0.33
CA ALA A 278 -12.97 6.51 -0.02
C ALA A 278 -14.19 6.45 -0.94
N ALA A 279 -14.91 7.57 -1.12
CA ALA A 279 -16.04 7.65 -2.03
C ALA A 279 -15.61 7.34 -3.48
N HIS A 280 -14.46 7.87 -3.91
CA HIS A 280 -13.90 7.61 -5.23
C HIS A 280 -13.60 6.12 -5.42
N ARG A 281 -12.93 5.47 -4.46
CA ARG A 281 -12.66 4.02 -4.50
C ARG A 281 -13.94 3.20 -4.58
N ASN A 282 -14.96 3.54 -3.79
CA ASN A 282 -16.24 2.84 -3.77
C ASN A 282 -17.05 2.99 -5.07
N ALA A 283 -16.95 4.15 -5.72
CA ALA A 283 -17.66 4.44 -6.97
C ALA A 283 -16.92 4.02 -8.24
N SER A 284 -15.66 3.65 -8.11
CA SER A 284 -14.80 3.24 -9.21
C SER A 284 -14.96 1.75 -9.53
N LYS A 285 -15.30 1.42 -10.78
CA LYS A 285 -15.17 0.05 -11.30
C LYS A 285 -14.08 0.00 -12.37
N PRO A 286 -13.16 -0.99 -12.33
CA PRO A 286 -12.22 -1.18 -13.42
C PRO A 286 -12.98 -1.53 -14.70
N TYR A 287 -12.61 -0.90 -15.81
CA TYR A 287 -13.14 -1.26 -17.12
C TYR A 287 -12.68 -2.68 -17.48
N ASN A 288 -13.62 -3.63 -17.55
CA ASN A 288 -13.36 -4.92 -18.18
C ASN A 288 -13.23 -4.67 -19.69
N ASN A 289 -12.00 -4.61 -20.20
CA ASN A 289 -11.79 -4.96 -21.61
C ASN A 289 -12.19 -6.42 -21.76
N ARG A 290 -13.45 -6.68 -22.15
CA ARG A 290 -13.83 -7.94 -22.77
C ARG A 290 -13.18 -7.96 -24.16
N ASN A 291 -11.92 -8.36 -24.19
CA ASN A 291 -11.07 -8.85 -25.28
C ASN A 291 -9.79 -9.26 -24.52
N ASP A 292 -9.66 -10.48 -24.00
CA ASP A 292 -9.45 -11.68 -24.80
C ASP A 292 -10.11 -12.95 -24.23
N TRP A 293 -10.35 -13.91 -25.13
CA TRP A 293 -11.10 -15.17 -25.03
C TRP A 293 -12.63 -15.09 -25.06
N ILE A 294 -13.15 -14.86 -26.27
CA ILE A 294 -14.50 -15.25 -26.70
C ILE A 294 -14.42 -16.70 -27.21
N HIS A 295 -15.12 -17.64 -26.56
CA HIS A 295 -15.36 -18.97 -27.11
C HIS A 295 -16.32 -18.85 -28.33
N PRO A 296 -16.13 -19.59 -29.43
CA PRO A 296 -16.68 -19.19 -30.74
C PRO A 296 -18.21 -19.26 -30.99
N ASN A 297 -19.09 -19.30 -29.98
CA ASN A 297 -20.53 -19.55 -30.23
C ASN A 297 -21.56 -18.55 -29.67
N ASP A 298 -21.18 -17.49 -28.95
CA ASP A 298 -22.19 -16.60 -28.36
C ASP A 298 -22.42 -15.31 -29.18
N LYS A 299 -23.03 -15.47 -30.35
CA LYS A 299 -23.78 -14.39 -31.01
C LYS A 299 -25.27 -14.59 -30.77
N LYS A 300 -25.89 -13.77 -29.90
CA LYS A 300 -27.22 -13.16 -30.14
C LYS A 300 -27.74 -12.29 -28.98
N LYS A 301 -28.30 -11.13 -29.39
CA LYS A 301 -29.37 -10.30 -28.77
C LYS A 301 -28.98 -9.04 -27.95
N THR A 302 -28.95 -7.93 -28.70
CA THR A 302 -29.80 -6.70 -28.61
C THR A 302 -30.09 -6.02 -27.26
N TYR A 303 -29.75 -4.72 -27.24
CA TYR A 303 -30.18 -3.61 -26.37
C TYR A 303 -31.69 -3.48 -26.17
N GLN A 304 -32.10 -2.97 -24.98
CA GLN A 304 -33.07 -1.87 -24.82
C GLN A 304 -32.78 -1.07 -23.52
N ASP A 305 -32.85 0.25 -23.63
CA ASP A 305 -32.79 1.29 -22.58
C ASP A 305 -34.20 1.54 -22.00
N PRO A 306 -34.35 2.08 -20.77
CA PRO A 306 -35.09 3.35 -20.69
C PRO A 306 -34.66 4.36 -19.60
N GLN A 307 -34.88 5.62 -20.00
CA GLN A 307 -34.78 6.95 -19.37
C GLN A 307 -35.41 7.22 -17.98
N GLN A 308 -34.99 8.37 -17.42
CA GLN A 308 -35.64 9.37 -16.52
C GLN A 308 -35.28 9.39 -15.02
N CYS A 309 -34.72 10.52 -14.52
CA CYS A 309 -35.46 11.51 -13.69
C CYS A 309 -34.61 12.67 -13.08
N ASN A 310 -35.14 13.89 -13.26
CA ASN A 310 -35.28 15.06 -12.36
C ASN A 310 -34.08 15.85 -11.77
N LYS A 311 -34.08 17.16 -12.11
CA LYS A 311 -33.22 18.25 -11.60
C LYS A 311 -33.74 18.81 -10.26
N ARG A 312 -32.83 19.11 -9.31
CA ARG A 312 -33.08 20.02 -8.16
C ARG A 312 -31.84 20.90 -7.92
N THR A 313 -32.05 22.18 -7.62
CA THR A 313 -31.00 23.21 -7.39
C THR A 313 -31.06 23.74 -5.95
N GLY A 314 -29.90 24.09 -5.36
CA GLY A 314 -29.77 24.72 -4.04
C GLY A 314 -28.54 25.66 -3.98
N LYS A 315 -28.61 26.75 -3.19
CA LYS A 315 -27.59 27.81 -3.07
C LYS A 315 -26.97 27.83 -1.66
N PHE A 316 -25.65 28.02 -1.54
CA PHE A 316 -24.94 28.19 -0.26
C PHE A 316 -23.82 29.25 -0.32
N GLN A 317 -23.46 29.84 0.83
CA GLN A 317 -22.55 30.99 1.00
C GLN A 317 -21.18 30.59 1.61
N GLY A 318 -20.06 31.13 1.10
CA GLY A 318 -18.71 31.05 1.72
C GLY A 318 -17.67 31.99 1.07
N THR A 319 -16.71 32.49 1.85
CA THR A 319 -15.74 33.59 1.56
C THR A 319 -14.42 33.13 0.91
N PRO A 320 -13.59 34.03 0.33
CA PRO A 320 -12.68 33.70 -0.77
C PRO A 320 -11.17 33.66 -0.43
N THR A 321 -10.58 32.47 -0.27
CA THR A 321 -9.11 32.26 -0.39
C THR A 321 -8.76 30.81 -0.77
N THR A 322 -9.20 30.33 -1.93
CA THR A 322 -8.73 29.04 -2.52
C THR A 322 -8.71 29.10 -4.06
N LYS A 323 -8.29 30.24 -4.62
CA LYS A 323 -8.34 30.48 -6.07
C LYS A 323 -7.29 29.75 -6.95
N PRO A 324 -6.12 29.30 -6.46
CA PRO A 324 -5.20 28.54 -7.32
C PRO A 324 -5.51 27.04 -7.43
N PHE A 325 -6.19 26.43 -6.44
CA PHE A 325 -6.36 24.97 -6.37
C PHE A 325 -7.53 24.44 -7.22
N LEU A 326 -8.61 25.23 -7.36
CA LEU A 326 -9.80 24.88 -8.15
C LEU A 326 -9.61 24.99 -9.68
N ILE A 327 -8.64 25.78 -10.14
CA ILE A 327 -8.40 26.00 -11.58
C ILE A 327 -7.67 24.78 -12.22
N GLY A 328 -6.95 23.99 -11.42
CA GLY A 328 -6.30 22.76 -11.87
C GLY A 328 -7.28 21.64 -12.22
N LEU A 329 -8.36 21.51 -11.45
CA LEU A 329 -9.37 20.45 -11.60
C LEU A 329 -10.25 20.59 -12.86
N ILE A 330 -10.33 21.79 -13.46
CA ILE A 330 -11.20 22.05 -14.63
C ILE A 330 -10.46 21.86 -15.96
N LYS A 331 -9.13 21.83 -15.99
CA LYS A 331 -8.36 21.80 -17.26
C LYS A 331 -8.09 20.41 -17.85
N THR A 332 -8.48 19.31 -17.18
CA THR A 332 -8.23 17.95 -17.68
C THR A 332 -9.43 17.28 -18.38
N SER A 333 -10.61 17.91 -18.45
CA SER A 333 -11.75 17.37 -19.21
C SER A 333 -11.75 17.85 -20.67
N LYS A 334 -10.86 17.31 -21.51
CA LYS A 334 -10.99 17.46 -22.96
C LYS A 334 -11.82 16.31 -23.55
N LYS A 335 -13.15 16.44 -23.49
CA LYS A 335 -14.09 16.09 -24.57
C LYS A 335 -15.40 16.89 -24.41
N PRO A 336 -16.03 17.31 -25.52
CA PRO A 336 -16.86 18.52 -25.54
C PRO A 336 -18.35 18.18 -25.44
N SER A 337 -18.90 18.14 -24.22
CA SER A 337 -20.35 18.25 -24.01
C SER A 337 -20.69 18.24 -22.52
N LYS A 338 -20.28 19.30 -21.81
CA LYS A 338 -20.89 19.83 -20.58
C LYS A 338 -19.99 20.96 -20.06
N THR A 339 -20.31 22.17 -20.48
CA THR A 339 -19.54 23.38 -20.16
C THR A 339 -19.83 23.80 -18.72
N ILE A 340 -18.82 23.79 -17.84
CA ILE A 340 -18.91 24.47 -16.54
C ILE A 340 -18.75 25.98 -16.81
N ARG A 341 -19.81 26.75 -16.57
CA ARG A 341 -19.75 28.23 -16.63
C ARG A 341 -19.63 28.79 -15.22
N ILE A 342 -18.59 29.58 -14.99
CA ILE A 342 -18.42 30.36 -13.75
C ILE A 342 -18.92 31.78 -14.05
N ASN A 343 -20.09 32.14 -13.53
CA ASN A 343 -20.60 33.52 -13.60
C ASN A 343 -20.25 34.29 -12.32
N TYR A 344 -19.75 35.51 -12.50
CA TYR A 344 -19.47 36.44 -11.40
C TYR A 344 -20.57 37.51 -11.37
N GLU A 345 -21.47 37.49 -10.39
CA GLU A 345 -22.36 38.63 -10.14
C GLU A 345 -21.75 39.59 -9.11
N ARG A 346 -21.59 40.87 -9.50
CA ARG A 346 -21.40 41.98 -8.56
C ARG A 346 -22.78 42.49 -8.16
N LYS A 347 -23.20 42.26 -6.92
CA LYS A 347 -24.26 43.06 -6.29
C LYS A 347 -23.72 43.69 -5.01
N THR A 348 -23.74 45.03 -5.02
CA THR A 348 -23.52 45.99 -3.91
C THR A 348 -22.11 46.59 -3.72
N ARG A 349 -22.12 47.86 -3.29
CA ARG A 349 -21.03 48.86 -3.25
C ARG A 349 -20.03 48.70 -2.08
N ARG A 350 -19.76 47.49 -1.57
CA ARG A 350 -18.68 47.26 -0.58
C ARG A 350 -17.80 46.05 -0.96
N PRO A 351 -16.47 46.10 -0.77
CA PRO A 351 -15.54 45.24 -1.52
C PRO A 351 -15.06 43.98 -0.76
N THR A 352 -15.95 43.15 -0.19
CA THR A 352 -15.48 41.95 0.55
C THR A 352 -16.12 40.61 0.18
N ASN A 353 -17.24 40.55 -0.53
CA ASN A 353 -17.85 39.25 -0.87
C ASN A 353 -17.97 39.05 -2.39
N ARG A 354 -17.20 38.10 -2.95
CA ARG A 354 -17.42 37.51 -4.28
C ARG A 354 -17.98 36.10 -4.09
N TRP A 355 -19.10 35.82 -4.73
CA TRP A 355 -19.73 34.50 -4.73
C TRP A 355 -19.19 33.64 -5.89
N ILE A 356 -18.98 32.35 -5.64
CA ILE A 356 -18.78 31.34 -6.70
C ILE A 356 -20.02 30.46 -6.69
N ILE A 357 -20.74 30.45 -7.79
CA ILE A 357 -21.86 29.53 -8.01
C ILE A 357 -21.33 28.42 -8.93
N LEU A 358 -21.40 27.18 -8.47
CA LEU A 358 -21.12 25.99 -9.28
C LEU A 358 -22.46 25.41 -9.73
N GLU A 359 -22.79 25.57 -11.00
CA GLU A 359 -23.95 24.91 -11.62
C GLU A 359 -23.49 23.67 -12.37
N PHE A 360 -24.12 22.53 -12.04
CA PHE A 360 -23.92 21.26 -12.73
C PHE A 360 -25.08 21.06 -13.71
N HIS A 361 -24.77 20.80 -14.99
CA HIS A 361 -25.73 20.50 -16.05
C HIS A 361 -25.48 19.13 -16.66
#